data_AF-A0AAE4DK30-F1
#
_entry.id   AF-A0AAE4DK30-F1
#
_cell.length_a   1.000
_cell.length_b   1.000
_cell.length_c   1.000
_cell.angle_alpha   90.00
_cell.angle_beta   90.00
_cell.angle_gamma   90.00
#
_symmetry.space_group_name_H-M   'P 1'
#
loop_
_entity.id
_entity.type
_entity.pdbx_description
1 polymer ?
#
loop_
_entity_poly.entity_id
_entity_poly.type
_entity_poly.pdbx_seq_one_letter_code
_entity_poly.pdbx_strand_id
1 'polypeptide(L)'
;CDVTVVPSATTTAITSLAENNEPDIVPELWVNSAPAYFDLAEEGKLVKASDAFAQGGTEHWLVPDYLVEENPELATIEGILDNPEDVGAMFHSCPDGWGCRIVSDALAEAFDLEGNGIEVFHHGSGETLAAAMASAYENEEPYFGYYWGPTAPLGKYNFVNVDLGPYDEEVHACNQDTECNEVG
;
A
#
# COMPACT_ATOMS: atom_id res chain seq x y z
N CYS A 1 -25.10 -24.01 5.88
CA CYS A 1 -24.20 -23.25 6.74
C CYS A 1 -24.75 -21.85 6.83
N ASP A 2 -24.86 -21.31 8.04
CA ASP A 2 -25.12 -19.89 8.25
C ASP A 2 -23.78 -19.16 8.09
N VAL A 3 -23.77 -18.10 7.31
CA VAL A 3 -22.56 -17.32 7.02
C VAL A 3 -22.87 -15.86 7.30
N THR A 4 -22.01 -15.21 8.07
CA THR A 4 -22.09 -13.78 8.37
C THR A 4 -20.84 -13.11 7.83
N VAL A 5 -21.03 -12.03 7.07
CA VAL A 5 -19.91 -11.19 6.63
C VAL A 5 -19.64 -10.16 7.71
N VAL A 6 -18.41 -10.13 8.20
CA VAL A 6 -17.93 -9.15 9.18
C VAL A 6 -17.02 -8.16 8.45
N PRO A 7 -17.39 -6.87 8.37
CA PRO A 7 -16.49 -5.85 7.83
C PRO A 7 -15.21 -5.75 8.66
N SER A 8 -14.06 -5.71 8.00
CA SER A 8 -12.74 -5.64 8.64
C SER A 8 -11.69 -5.07 7.68
N ALA A 9 -10.52 -4.77 8.23
CA ALA A 9 -9.30 -4.37 7.53
C ALA A 9 -8.10 -5.16 8.10
N THR A 10 -6.97 -5.22 7.40
CA THR A 10 -5.79 -6.04 7.75
C THR A 10 -5.43 -5.98 9.24
N THR A 11 -5.26 -4.79 9.81
CA THR A 11 -4.84 -4.63 11.22
C THR A 11 -5.94 -5.06 12.21
N THR A 12 -7.20 -4.74 11.91
CA THR A 12 -8.33 -5.16 12.77
C THR A 12 -8.61 -6.66 12.69
N ALA A 13 -8.42 -7.27 11.51
CA ALA A 13 -8.61 -8.69 11.30
C ALA A 13 -7.57 -9.48 12.09
N ILE A 14 -6.29 -9.11 12.01
CA ILE A 14 -5.23 -9.83 12.72
C ILE A 14 -5.37 -9.70 14.25
N THR A 15 -5.73 -8.51 14.75
CA THR A 15 -6.00 -8.30 16.18
C THR A 15 -7.21 -9.11 16.64
N SER A 16 -8.32 -9.08 15.89
CA SER A 16 -9.52 -9.85 16.24
C SER A 16 -9.26 -11.36 16.24
N LEU A 17 -8.47 -11.86 15.29
CA LEU A 17 -8.05 -13.25 15.27
C LEU A 17 -7.20 -13.61 16.51
N ALA A 18 -6.30 -12.73 16.93
CA ALA A 18 -5.46 -12.93 18.11
C ALA A 18 -6.26 -12.97 19.41
N GLU A 19 -7.21 -12.05 19.57
CA GLU A 19 -7.95 -11.83 20.82
C GLU A 19 -9.22 -12.67 20.92
N ASN A 20 -9.96 -12.79 19.82
CA ASN A 20 -11.32 -13.32 19.79
C ASN A 20 -11.47 -14.61 19.00
N ASN A 21 -10.44 -15.01 18.23
CA ASN A 21 -10.50 -16.18 17.34
C ASN A 21 -11.64 -16.09 16.30
N GLU A 22 -11.97 -14.85 15.89
CA GLU A 22 -12.95 -14.52 14.85
C GLU A 22 -12.38 -13.43 13.93
N PRO A 23 -12.70 -13.41 12.62
CA PRO A 23 -13.63 -14.31 11.92
C PRO A 23 -13.00 -15.68 11.57
N ASP A 24 -13.84 -16.68 11.27
CA ASP A 24 -13.37 -18.04 10.91
C ASP A 24 -12.53 -18.09 9.63
N ILE A 25 -12.78 -17.17 8.69
CA ILE A 25 -12.11 -17.10 7.39
C ILE A 25 -11.78 -15.64 7.08
N VAL A 26 -10.50 -15.38 6.79
CA VAL A 26 -10.02 -14.12 6.24
C VAL A 26 -9.58 -14.39 4.79
N PRO A 27 -10.36 -13.95 3.78
CA PRO A 27 -10.09 -14.28 2.38
C PRO A 27 -8.91 -13.51 1.78
N GLU A 28 -8.51 -12.41 2.41
CA GLU A 28 -7.36 -11.59 2.00
C GLU A 28 -6.60 -11.10 3.24
N LEU A 29 -5.30 -11.40 3.31
CA LEU A 29 -4.42 -10.97 4.38
C LEU A 29 -3.01 -10.71 3.82
N TRP A 30 -2.53 -9.49 3.97
CA TRP A 30 -1.19 -9.05 3.57
C TRP A 30 -0.21 -9.31 4.70
N VAL A 31 0.42 -10.49 4.70
CA VAL A 31 1.31 -10.94 5.79
C VAL A 31 2.57 -10.09 5.92
N ASN A 32 2.99 -9.45 4.83
CA ASN A 32 4.09 -8.49 4.78
C ASN A 32 3.73 -7.14 5.41
N SER A 33 2.53 -6.97 5.95
CA SER A 33 2.16 -5.82 6.78
C SER A 33 1.29 -6.24 7.96
N ALA A 34 1.45 -7.49 8.40
CA ALA A 34 0.72 -8.09 9.52
C ALA A 34 1.65 -9.04 10.30
N PRO A 35 2.71 -8.51 10.96
CA PRO A 35 3.77 -9.33 11.56
C PRO A 35 3.26 -10.36 12.58
N ALA A 36 2.20 -10.03 13.33
CA ALA A 36 1.54 -10.94 14.28
C ALA A 36 1.02 -12.24 13.63
N TYR A 37 0.84 -12.28 12.31
CA TYR A 37 0.46 -13.49 11.59
C TYR A 37 1.39 -14.67 11.86
N PHE A 38 2.70 -14.45 11.87
CA PHE A 38 3.67 -15.53 11.98
C PHE A 38 3.60 -16.20 13.36
N ASP A 39 3.52 -15.39 14.43
CA ASP A 39 3.37 -15.88 15.81
C ASP A 39 2.05 -16.64 15.98
N LEU A 40 0.93 -16.08 15.49
CA LEU A 40 -0.39 -16.72 15.58
C LEU A 40 -0.46 -18.04 14.79
N ALA A 41 0.24 -18.13 13.66
CA ALA A 41 0.34 -19.36 12.88
C ALA A 41 1.19 -20.42 13.60
N GLU A 42 2.30 -20.03 14.22
CA GLU A 42 3.15 -20.94 15.02
C GLU A 42 2.42 -21.46 16.26
N GLU A 43 1.63 -20.60 16.92
CA GLU A 43 0.75 -20.99 18.03
C GLU A 43 -0.41 -21.91 17.60
N GLY A 44 -0.62 -22.10 16.30
CA GLY A 44 -1.70 -22.91 15.74
C GLY A 44 -3.08 -22.25 15.84
N LYS A 45 -3.14 -20.94 16.11
CA LYS A 45 -4.38 -20.15 16.09
C LYS A 45 -4.84 -19.85 14.67
N LEU A 46 -3.92 -19.84 13.70
CA LEU A 46 -4.20 -19.62 12.29
C LEU A 46 -3.66 -20.75 11.43
N VAL A 47 -4.38 -21.05 10.35
CA VAL A 47 -3.92 -21.96 9.31
C VAL A 47 -4.11 -21.31 7.95
N LYS A 48 -3.05 -21.26 7.15
CA LYS A 48 -3.15 -20.83 5.75
C LYS A 48 -3.91 -21.88 4.94
N ALA A 49 -5.11 -21.53 4.48
CA ALA A 49 -5.95 -22.43 3.69
C ALA A 49 -5.45 -22.57 2.23
N SER A 50 -5.05 -21.46 1.60
CA SER A 50 -4.52 -21.42 0.23
C SER A 50 -3.82 -20.09 -0.05
N ASP A 51 -3.15 -20.00 -1.19
CA ASP A 51 -2.80 -18.72 -1.79
C ASP A 51 -4.02 -18.12 -2.48
N ALA A 52 -4.34 -16.85 -2.20
CA ALA A 52 -5.45 -16.15 -2.86
C ALA A 52 -5.16 -15.94 -4.36
N PHE A 53 -3.90 -15.66 -4.70
CA PHE A 53 -3.43 -15.51 -6.07
C PHE A 53 -2.19 -16.38 -6.29
N ALA A 54 -2.20 -17.19 -7.35
CA ALA A 54 -1.13 -18.14 -7.65
C ALA A 54 0.23 -17.47 -7.95
N GLN A 55 0.21 -16.18 -8.35
CA GLN A 55 1.41 -15.39 -8.63
C GLN A 55 1.77 -14.43 -7.48
N GLY A 56 1.04 -14.49 -6.36
CA GLY A 56 1.17 -13.54 -5.27
C GLY A 56 0.48 -12.20 -5.55
N GLY A 57 0.59 -11.31 -4.57
CA GLY A 57 0.20 -9.90 -4.69
C GLY A 57 1.43 -9.01 -4.81
N THR A 58 1.24 -7.81 -5.34
CA THR A 58 2.29 -6.80 -5.45
C THR A 58 1.78 -5.46 -4.95
N GLU A 59 2.67 -4.66 -4.38
CA GLU A 59 2.39 -3.33 -3.83
C GLU A 59 3.38 -2.34 -4.45
N HIS A 60 2.90 -1.15 -4.78
CA HIS A 60 3.63 -0.21 -5.59
C HIS A 60 3.33 1.23 -5.19
N TRP A 61 4.33 2.09 -5.34
CA TRP A 61 4.13 3.53 -5.52
C TRP A 61 4.20 3.81 -7.02
N LEU A 62 3.21 4.51 -7.56
CA LEU A 62 2.95 4.55 -8.99
C LEU A 62 2.73 5.97 -9.48
N VAL A 63 3.14 6.21 -10.73
CA VAL A 63 2.79 7.38 -11.53
C VAL A 63 2.23 6.92 -12.89
N PRO A 64 1.32 7.68 -13.53
CA PRO A 64 0.86 7.38 -14.87
C PRO A 64 2.01 7.32 -15.90
N ASP A 65 1.90 6.45 -16.90
CA ASP A 65 2.92 6.30 -17.95
C ASP A 65 3.16 7.60 -18.74
N TYR A 66 2.11 8.35 -19.05
CA TYR A 66 2.23 9.63 -19.77
C TYR A 66 3.10 10.67 -19.04
N LEU A 67 3.13 10.68 -17.70
CA LEU A 67 4.01 11.59 -16.96
C LEU A 67 5.48 11.21 -17.12
N VAL A 68 5.79 9.91 -17.14
CA VAL A 68 7.15 9.39 -17.33
C VAL A 68 7.61 9.52 -18.78
N GLU A 69 6.70 9.39 -19.75
CA GLU A 69 7.02 9.62 -21.16
C GLU A 69 7.45 11.08 -21.41
N GLU A 70 6.83 12.03 -20.71
CA GLU A 70 7.17 13.45 -20.78
C GLU A 70 8.41 13.80 -19.93
N ASN A 71 8.49 13.26 -18.71
CA ASN A 71 9.55 13.51 -17.73
C ASN A 71 10.06 12.16 -17.16
N PRO A 72 11.04 11.51 -17.83
CA PRO A 72 11.52 10.18 -17.44
C PRO A 72 12.06 10.06 -16.01
N GLU A 73 12.50 11.17 -15.41
CA GLU A 73 12.92 11.27 -14.02
C GLU A 73 11.83 10.90 -13.01
N LEU A 74 10.53 11.09 -13.36
CA LEU A 74 9.40 10.77 -12.48
C LEU A 74 9.22 9.27 -12.24
N ALA A 75 9.99 8.42 -12.93
CA ALA A 75 10.07 6.99 -12.63
C ALA A 75 10.89 6.68 -11.36
N THR A 76 11.48 7.69 -10.71
CA THR A 76 12.31 7.55 -9.50
C THR A 76 11.79 8.45 -8.39
N ILE A 77 11.97 8.03 -7.13
CA ILE A 77 11.57 8.86 -5.99
C ILE A 77 12.30 10.20 -5.98
N GLU A 78 13.59 10.23 -6.33
CA GLU A 78 14.36 11.48 -6.40
C GLU A 78 13.80 12.45 -7.43
N GLY A 79 13.41 11.96 -8.61
CA GLY A 79 12.81 12.80 -9.64
C GLY A 79 11.44 13.35 -9.23
N ILE A 80 10.65 12.59 -8.46
CA ILE A 80 9.39 13.07 -7.89
C ILE A 80 9.63 14.15 -6.83
N LEU A 81 10.58 13.94 -5.92
CA LEU A 81 10.92 14.90 -4.86
C LEU A 81 11.42 16.23 -5.44
N ASP A 82 12.19 16.17 -6.53
CA ASP A 82 12.68 17.37 -7.22
C ASP A 82 11.58 18.10 -8.02
N ASN A 83 10.50 17.41 -8.38
CA ASN A 83 9.42 17.92 -9.25
C ASN A 83 8.00 17.59 -8.69
N PRO A 84 7.66 18.03 -7.47
CA PRO A 84 6.42 17.64 -6.81
C PRO A 84 5.17 18.07 -7.59
N GLU A 85 5.19 19.25 -8.21
CA GLU A 85 4.06 19.79 -8.98
C GLU A 85 3.72 18.94 -10.22
N ASP A 86 4.70 18.27 -10.81
CA ASP A 86 4.51 17.46 -12.02
C ASP A 86 3.75 16.15 -11.72
N VAL A 87 3.65 15.78 -10.44
CA VAL A 87 2.81 14.67 -9.95
C VAL A 87 1.60 15.15 -9.12
N GLY A 88 1.33 16.46 -9.13
CA GLY A 88 0.18 17.06 -8.44
C GLY A 88 0.43 17.43 -6.98
N ALA A 89 1.69 17.39 -6.53
CA ALA A 89 2.14 17.71 -5.18
C ALA A 89 1.36 16.97 -4.08
N MET A 90 0.88 15.75 -4.40
CA MET A 90 0.10 14.91 -3.51
C MET A 90 0.48 13.45 -3.69
N PHE A 91 0.70 12.75 -2.59
CA PHE A 91 0.81 11.31 -2.54
C PHE A 91 -0.50 10.70 -2.04
N HIS A 92 -1.17 9.93 -2.89
CA HIS A 92 -2.39 9.19 -2.57
C HIS A 92 -2.05 7.89 -1.81
N SER A 93 -2.09 7.97 -0.48
CA SER A 93 -1.73 6.88 0.43
C SER A 93 -2.91 5.96 0.77
N CYS A 94 -2.58 4.83 1.40
CA CYS A 94 -3.50 3.77 1.80
C CYS A 94 -4.59 4.24 2.79
N PRO A 95 -5.75 3.53 2.79
CA PRO A 95 -6.75 3.73 3.82
C PRO A 95 -6.31 3.32 5.22
N ASP A 96 -6.96 3.93 6.22
CA ASP A 96 -6.80 3.56 7.63
C ASP A 96 -7.11 2.07 7.86
N GLY A 97 -6.28 1.43 8.68
CA GLY A 97 -6.43 0.00 9.02
C GLY A 97 -5.84 -0.98 8.00
N TRP A 98 -5.33 -0.49 6.87
CA TRP A 98 -4.57 -1.29 5.92
C TRP A 98 -3.10 -1.33 6.34
N GLY A 99 -2.45 -2.48 6.19
CA GLY A 99 -1.06 -2.62 6.57
C GLY A 99 -0.12 -1.70 5.76
N CYS A 100 -0.41 -1.52 4.46
CA CYS A 100 0.32 -0.63 3.57
C CYS A 100 0.30 0.85 4.01
N ARG A 101 -0.64 1.25 4.87
CA ARG A 101 -0.68 2.59 5.45
C ARG A 101 0.51 2.82 6.38
N ILE A 102 0.83 1.84 7.22
CA ILE A 102 1.95 1.92 8.16
C ILE A 102 3.25 2.05 7.36
N VAL A 103 3.44 1.17 6.37
CA VAL A 103 4.62 1.18 5.50
C VAL A 103 4.72 2.47 4.69
N SER A 104 3.61 2.94 4.11
CA SER A 104 3.63 4.16 3.29
C SER A 104 3.88 5.42 4.13
N ASP A 105 3.38 5.48 5.37
CA ASP A 105 3.67 6.61 6.27
C ASP A 105 5.15 6.62 6.69
N ALA A 106 5.74 5.46 7.00
CA ALA A 106 7.17 5.33 7.31
C ALA A 106 8.06 5.75 6.12
N LEU A 107 7.73 5.29 4.91
CA LEU A 107 8.43 5.71 3.70
C LEU A 107 8.23 7.20 3.40
N ALA A 108 7.04 7.75 3.66
CA ALA A 108 6.76 9.17 3.45
C ALA A 108 7.61 10.06 4.38
N GLU A 109 7.84 9.63 5.62
CA GLU A 109 8.75 10.28 6.57
C GLU A 109 10.21 10.11 6.11
N ALA A 110 10.62 8.90 5.71
CA ALA A 110 11.97 8.60 5.24
C ALA A 110 12.40 9.47 4.04
N PHE A 111 11.49 9.66 3.08
CA PHE A 111 11.71 10.50 1.90
C PHE A 111 11.37 11.97 2.13
N ASP A 112 10.91 12.34 3.32
CA ASP A 112 10.49 13.71 3.68
C ASP A 112 9.52 14.32 2.65
N LEU A 113 8.45 13.59 2.31
CA LEU A 113 7.51 14.03 1.26
C LEU A 113 6.95 15.43 1.55
N GLU A 114 6.49 15.67 2.78
CA GLU A 114 5.93 16.97 3.16
C GLU A 114 7.00 18.08 3.15
N GLY A 115 8.24 17.78 3.57
CA GLY A 115 9.36 18.72 3.49
C GLY A 115 9.74 19.09 2.05
N ASN A 116 9.50 18.18 1.11
CA ASN A 116 9.65 18.41 -0.34
C ASN A 116 8.36 18.93 -1.01
N GLY A 117 7.33 19.29 -0.23
CA GLY A 117 6.11 19.92 -0.74
C GLY A 117 5.07 18.96 -1.32
N ILE A 118 5.14 17.68 -0.99
CA ILE A 118 4.17 16.66 -1.38
C ILE A 118 3.25 16.39 -0.19
N GLU A 119 1.96 16.71 -0.32
CA GLU A 119 0.95 16.41 0.69
C GLU A 119 0.66 14.90 0.73
N VAL A 120 0.67 14.31 1.91
CA VAL A 120 0.25 12.91 2.08
C VAL A 120 -1.27 12.86 2.30
N PHE A 121 -2.00 12.40 1.30
CA PHE A 121 -3.46 12.27 1.36
C PHE A 121 -3.87 10.81 1.59
N HIS A 122 -4.60 10.57 2.68
CA HIS A 122 -5.08 9.24 3.04
C HIS A 122 -6.50 9.00 2.59
N HIS A 123 -6.70 7.96 1.79
CA HIS A 123 -8.02 7.60 1.28
C HIS A 123 -8.91 6.98 2.35
N GLY A 124 -10.22 7.21 2.29
CA GLY A 124 -11.17 6.61 3.24
C GLY A 124 -11.45 5.12 2.96
N SER A 125 -11.21 4.67 1.72
CA SER A 125 -11.41 3.29 1.30
C SER A 125 -10.65 2.96 0.01
N GLY A 126 -10.49 1.66 -0.29
CA GLY A 126 -9.93 1.19 -1.54
C GLY A 126 -10.71 1.65 -2.78
N GLU A 127 -12.02 1.84 -2.67
CA GLU A 127 -12.85 2.40 -3.75
C GLU A 127 -12.50 3.87 -4.02
N THR A 128 -12.30 4.68 -2.97
CA THR A 128 -11.92 6.09 -3.16
C THR A 128 -10.53 6.22 -3.78
N LEU A 129 -9.60 5.34 -3.41
CA LEU A 129 -8.25 5.29 -3.97
C LEU A 129 -8.29 4.89 -5.45
N ALA A 130 -9.01 3.81 -5.77
CA ALA A 130 -9.19 3.36 -7.15
C ALA A 130 -9.89 4.41 -8.03
N ALA A 131 -10.87 5.13 -7.48
CA ALA A 131 -11.57 6.20 -8.20
C ALA A 131 -10.66 7.40 -8.49
N ALA A 132 -9.80 7.79 -7.55
CA ALA A 132 -8.83 8.87 -7.77
C ALA A 132 -7.81 8.49 -8.84
N MET A 133 -7.23 7.29 -8.76
CA MET A 133 -6.31 6.75 -9.77
C MET A 133 -6.96 6.71 -11.16
N ALA A 134 -8.20 6.20 -11.24
CA ALA A 134 -8.95 6.14 -12.50
C ALA A 134 -9.26 7.54 -13.06
N SER A 135 -9.70 8.46 -12.21
CA SER A 135 -10.02 9.84 -12.60
C SER A 135 -8.81 10.56 -13.14
N ALA A 136 -7.67 10.47 -12.45
CA ALA A 136 -6.45 11.13 -12.89
C ALA A 136 -6.01 10.62 -14.27
N TYR A 137 -5.99 9.30 -14.44
CA TYR A 137 -5.60 8.70 -15.72
C TYR A 137 -6.56 9.04 -16.87
N GLU A 138 -7.88 9.00 -16.63
CA GLU A 138 -8.87 9.29 -17.67
C GLU A 138 -8.90 10.77 -18.10
N ASN A 139 -8.41 11.68 -17.25
CA ASN A 139 -8.31 13.11 -17.54
C ASN A 139 -6.90 13.57 -17.89
N GLU A 140 -5.92 12.66 -17.98
CA GLU A 140 -4.50 12.96 -18.19
C GLU A 140 -3.96 13.96 -17.14
N GLU A 141 -4.38 13.80 -15.88
CA GLU A 141 -3.97 14.67 -14.77
C GLU A 141 -2.75 14.11 -14.02
N PRO A 142 -1.92 14.95 -13.39
CA PRO A 142 -0.85 14.50 -12.50
C PRO A 142 -1.36 13.58 -11.38
N TYR A 143 -0.59 12.53 -11.06
CA TYR A 143 -0.91 11.60 -9.99
C TYR A 143 0.34 10.89 -9.48
N PHE A 144 0.45 10.77 -8.16
CA PHE A 144 1.39 9.91 -7.47
C PHE A 144 0.69 9.21 -6.31
N GLY A 145 0.82 7.89 -6.21
CA GLY A 145 0.06 7.16 -5.19
C GLY A 145 0.43 5.71 -5.01
N TYR A 146 0.00 5.15 -3.89
CA TYR A 146 0.07 3.72 -3.63
C TYR A 146 -1.03 2.97 -4.40
N TYR A 147 -0.71 1.77 -4.90
CA TYR A 147 -1.72 0.80 -5.29
C TYR A 147 -1.21 -0.65 -5.24
N TRP A 148 -2.13 -1.62 -5.23
CA TRP A 148 -1.81 -3.04 -5.16
C TRP A 148 -2.42 -3.85 -6.30
N GLY A 149 -1.77 -4.96 -6.62
CA GLY A 149 -2.18 -5.92 -7.62
C GLY A 149 -2.26 -7.35 -7.08
N PRO A 150 -3.00 -8.24 -7.76
CA PRO A 150 -3.71 -8.00 -9.02
C PRO A 150 -5.11 -7.39 -8.79
N THR A 151 -5.40 -6.28 -9.48
CA THR A 151 -6.68 -5.56 -9.39
C THR A 151 -7.12 -5.02 -10.76
N ALA A 152 -8.40 -4.71 -10.92
CA ALA A 152 -8.93 -4.23 -12.20
C ALA A 152 -8.30 -2.91 -12.68
N PRO A 153 -8.00 -1.91 -11.81
CA PRO A 153 -7.37 -0.67 -12.26
C PRO A 153 -5.96 -0.87 -12.84
N LEU A 154 -5.10 -1.71 -12.25
CA LEU A 154 -3.78 -2.03 -12.83
C LEU A 154 -3.86 -2.83 -14.13
N GLY A 155 -4.97 -3.51 -14.38
CA GLY A 155 -5.22 -4.17 -15.66
C GLY A 155 -5.79 -3.25 -16.74
N LYS A 156 -6.35 -2.09 -16.35
CA LYS A 156 -7.03 -1.15 -17.26
C LYS A 156 -6.15 0.05 -17.61
N TYR A 157 -5.39 0.57 -16.65
CA TYR A 157 -4.60 1.79 -16.79
C TYR A 157 -3.11 1.46 -16.67
N ASN A 158 -2.30 2.11 -17.50
CA ASN A 158 -0.86 1.88 -17.51
C ASN A 158 -0.20 2.82 -16.49
N PHE A 159 0.36 2.23 -15.43
CA PHE A 159 1.14 2.96 -14.45
C PHE A 159 2.57 2.42 -14.42
N VAL A 160 3.51 3.31 -14.12
CA VAL A 160 4.92 3.00 -13.94
C VAL A 160 5.19 2.91 -12.44
N ASN A 161 5.87 1.85 -12.02
CA ASN A 161 6.36 1.73 -10.65
C ASN A 161 7.52 2.70 -10.43
N VAL A 162 7.39 3.50 -9.38
CA VAL A 162 8.43 4.41 -8.94
C VAL A 162 9.54 3.59 -8.29
N ASP A 163 10.77 3.79 -8.77
CA ASP A 163 11.95 3.23 -8.13
C ASP A 163 12.21 3.98 -6.81
N LEU A 164 11.98 3.28 -5.69
CA LEU A 164 12.24 3.78 -4.34
C LEU A 164 13.68 3.47 -3.87
N GLY A 165 14.50 2.88 -4.74
CA GLY A 165 15.82 2.40 -4.42
C GLY A 165 15.86 0.90 -4.06
N PRO A 166 17.01 0.41 -3.58
CA PRO A 166 17.19 -1.00 -3.26
C PRO A 166 16.33 -1.42 -2.06
N TYR A 167 15.69 -2.58 -2.18
CA TYR A 167 14.97 -3.19 -1.07
C TYR A 167 15.94 -3.65 0.04
N ASP A 168 15.67 -3.22 1.27
CA ASP A 168 16.33 -3.69 2.49
C ASP A 168 15.28 -4.33 3.43
N GLU A 169 15.51 -5.58 3.80
CA GLU A 169 14.56 -6.38 4.60
C GLU A 169 14.44 -5.89 6.04
N GLU A 170 15.54 -5.45 6.66
CA GLU A 170 15.54 -4.97 8.04
C GLU A 170 14.81 -3.63 8.15
N VAL A 171 15.09 -2.74 7.19
CA VAL A 171 14.38 -1.47 7.03
C VAL A 171 12.89 -1.71 6.78
N HIS A 172 12.54 -2.61 5.86
CA HIS A 172 11.14 -2.88 5.56
C HIS A 172 10.39 -3.46 6.76
N ALA A 173 11.03 -4.32 7.55
CA ALA A 173 10.45 -4.85 8.79
C ALA A 173 10.22 -3.73 9.82
N CYS A 174 11.15 -2.77 9.95
CA CYS A 174 10.97 -1.59 10.78
C CYS A 174 9.81 -0.71 10.28
N ASN A 175 9.70 -0.49 8.97
CA ASN A 175 8.64 0.31 8.35
C ASN A 175 7.23 -0.30 8.51
N GLN A 176 7.12 -1.58 8.91
CA GLN A 176 5.84 -2.22 9.23
C GLN A 176 5.46 -2.10 10.71
N ASP A 177 6.35 -1.62 11.57
CA ASP A 177 6.19 -1.54 13.01
C ASP A 177 6.08 -0.09 13.48
N THR A 178 4.91 0.27 14.00
CA THR A 178 4.65 1.62 14.54
C THR A 178 5.50 1.98 15.76
N GLU A 179 6.15 1.00 16.40
CA GLU A 179 7.05 1.23 17.54
C GLU A 179 8.52 1.39 17.12
N CYS A 180 8.84 1.15 15.85
CA CYS A 180 10.19 1.32 15.33
C CYS A 180 10.52 2.81 15.15
N ASN A 181 11.68 3.26 15.68
CA ASN A 181 12.10 4.66 15.63
C ASN A 181 13.20 4.92 14.58
N GLU A 182 13.56 3.90 13.80
CA GLU A 182 14.57 3.96 12.74
C GLU A 182 13.91 3.76 11.36
N VAL A 183 12.74 4.39 11.16
CA VAL A 183 12.05 4.39 9.85
C VAL A 183 12.97 5.00 8.79
N GLY A 184 13.03 4.38 7.62
CA GLY A 184 14.06 4.74 6.64
C GLY A 184 14.39 3.63 5.67
#